data_AF-A0A4Q4CPX6-F1
#
_entry.id   AF-A0A4Q4CPX6-F1
#
_cell.length_a   1.000
_cell.length_b   1.000
_cell.length_c   1.000
_cell.angle_alpha   90.00
_cell.angle_beta   90.00
_cell.angle_gamma   90.00
#
_symmetry.space_group_name_H-M   'P 1'
#
loop_
_entity.id
_entity.type
_entity.pdbx_description
1 polymer ?
#
loop_
_entity_poly.entity_id
_entity_poly.type
_entity_poly.pdbx_seq_one_letter_code
_entity_poly.pdbx_strand_id
1 'polypeptide(L)'
;MRLVTVAHGTRNPAGNLVAEQLTAAAAHRLGVTGTSSFVELCEPLLANVMAAPVRGGPHDGEETVVVPLLLSRGYHVAVDLPAATLQSGGTVTITPPLGPHAHLTRALAARLLEAGASVGQRVVLVSAGSRDPRGADDLRAAWVPGSRGDEHDALADRCSG
;
A
#
# COMPACT_ATOMS: atom_id res chain seq x y z
N MET A 1 7.70 -9.72 16.05
CA MET A 1 6.76 -8.82 15.36
C MET A 1 6.51 -9.40 14.00
N ARG A 2 5.27 -9.48 13.55
CA ARG A 2 4.93 -9.89 12.17
C ARG A 2 4.36 -8.73 11.36
N LEU A 3 4.63 -8.73 10.07
CA LEU A 3 4.06 -7.82 9.10
C LEU A 3 2.87 -8.48 8.40
N VAL A 4 1.71 -7.85 8.44
CA VAL A 4 0.55 -8.23 7.62
C VAL A 4 0.25 -7.07 6.68
N THR A 5 0.34 -7.28 5.38
CA THR A 5 -0.10 -6.26 4.41
C THR A 5 -1.50 -6.59 3.94
N VAL A 6 -2.33 -5.58 3.72
CA VAL A 6 -3.69 -5.77 3.20
C VAL A 6 -3.92 -4.96 1.93
N ALA A 7 -4.14 -5.67 0.82
CA ALA A 7 -4.64 -5.08 -0.41
C ALA A 7 -6.17 -5.25 -0.48
N HIS A 8 -6.84 -4.56 -1.40
CA HIS A 8 -8.28 -4.78 -1.61
C HIS A 8 -8.54 -6.23 -2.08
N GLY A 9 -7.69 -6.71 -2.97
CA GLY A 9 -7.88 -7.94 -3.74
C GLY A 9 -8.62 -7.67 -5.04
N THR A 10 -8.28 -8.44 -6.07
CA THR A 10 -8.84 -8.30 -7.42
C THR A 10 -8.98 -9.68 -8.07
N ARG A 11 -9.88 -9.78 -9.06
CA ARG A 11 -10.00 -10.98 -9.90
C ARG A 11 -8.86 -11.12 -10.91
N ASN A 12 -8.03 -10.09 -11.09
CA ASN A 12 -6.84 -10.16 -11.94
C ASN A 12 -5.66 -10.74 -11.14
N PRO A 13 -5.18 -11.97 -11.44
CA PRO A 13 -4.09 -12.60 -10.67
C PRO A 13 -2.81 -11.77 -10.63
N ALA A 14 -2.49 -11.07 -11.72
CA ALA A 14 -1.29 -10.24 -11.78
C ALA A 14 -1.32 -9.10 -10.74
N GLY A 15 -2.51 -8.57 -10.41
CA GLY A 15 -2.66 -7.54 -9.39
C GLY A 15 -2.40 -8.08 -7.97
N ASN A 16 -2.81 -9.31 -7.69
CA ASN A 16 -2.60 -9.92 -6.36
C ASN A 16 -1.12 -10.30 -6.16
N LEU A 17 -0.43 -10.74 -7.22
CA LEU A 17 1.01 -11.02 -7.19
C LEU A 17 1.85 -9.79 -6.79
N VAL A 18 1.42 -8.58 -7.19
CA VAL A 18 2.12 -7.35 -6.78
C VAL A 18 2.03 -7.16 -5.27
N ALA A 19 0.88 -7.45 -4.64
CA ALA A 19 0.74 -7.36 -3.19
C ALA A 19 1.67 -8.35 -2.50
N GLU A 20 1.68 -9.61 -2.92
CA GLU A 20 2.56 -10.66 -2.39
C GLU A 20 4.06 -10.28 -2.49
N GLN A 21 4.48 -9.76 -3.64
CA GLN A 21 5.85 -9.33 -3.88
C GLN A 21 6.25 -8.15 -2.99
N LEU A 22 5.37 -7.16 -2.82
CA LEU A 22 5.60 -6.04 -1.92
C LEU A 22 5.74 -6.52 -0.47
N THR A 23 4.89 -7.44 -0.03
CA THR A 23 4.98 -8.02 1.32
C THR A 23 6.27 -8.77 1.54
N ALA A 24 6.65 -9.65 0.62
CA ALA A 24 7.88 -10.42 0.71
C ALA A 24 9.11 -9.51 0.75
N ALA A 25 9.16 -8.50 -0.12
CA ALA A 25 10.25 -7.53 -0.16
C ALA A 25 10.35 -6.70 1.13
N ALA A 26 9.22 -6.24 1.67
CA ALA A 26 9.18 -5.48 2.92
C ALA A 26 9.59 -6.34 4.12
N ALA A 27 9.03 -7.55 4.21
CA ALA A 27 9.34 -8.51 5.27
C ALA A 27 10.82 -8.90 5.28
N HIS A 28 11.39 -9.18 4.09
CA HIS A 28 12.82 -9.46 3.94
C HIS A 28 13.68 -8.28 4.40
N ARG A 29 13.34 -7.04 4.01
CA ARG A 29 14.07 -5.84 4.43
C ARG A 29 14.00 -5.57 5.94
N LEU A 30 12.89 -5.95 6.56
CA LEU A 30 12.65 -5.75 8.00
C LEU A 30 13.13 -6.92 8.86
N GLY A 31 13.49 -8.07 8.26
CA GLY A 31 13.87 -9.27 8.99
C GLY A 31 12.72 -9.89 9.79
N VAL A 32 11.47 -9.73 9.34
CA VAL A 32 10.26 -10.24 10.01
C VAL A 32 9.47 -11.19 9.10
N THR A 33 8.57 -11.97 9.69
CA THR A 33 7.62 -12.76 8.92
C THR A 33 6.57 -11.85 8.28
N GLY A 34 6.37 -12.00 6.97
CA GLY A 34 5.37 -11.25 6.20
C GLY A 34 4.23 -12.13 5.71
N THR A 35 2.99 -11.66 5.85
CA THR A 35 1.81 -12.29 5.26
C THR A 35 1.03 -11.27 4.43
N SER A 36 0.86 -11.52 3.14
CA SER A 36 -0.08 -10.76 2.30
C SER A 36 -1.49 -11.23 2.55
N SER A 37 -2.43 -10.30 2.63
CA SER A 37 -3.85 -10.56 2.83
C SER A 37 -4.70 -9.61 2.02
N PHE A 38 -5.99 -9.91 1.94
CA PHE A 38 -6.93 -9.16 1.14
C PHE A 38 -8.20 -8.80 1.93
N VAL A 39 -8.82 -7.68 1.57
CA VAL A 39 -10.16 -7.31 2.08
C VAL A 39 -11.19 -8.30 1.54
N GLU A 40 -11.15 -8.57 0.23
CA GLU A 40 -12.05 -9.50 -0.46
C GLU A 40 -11.45 -10.01 -1.78
N LEU A 41 -12.20 -10.85 -2.50
CA LEU A 41 -11.90 -11.36 -3.86
C LEU A 41 -10.65 -12.24 -4.03
N CYS A 42 -9.75 -12.28 -3.05
CA CYS A 42 -8.57 -13.12 -3.04
C CYS A 42 -8.29 -13.62 -1.63
N GLU A 43 -7.68 -14.80 -1.52
CA GLU A 43 -7.26 -15.38 -0.25
C GLU A 43 -5.75 -15.15 -0.05
N PRO A 44 -5.28 -15.03 1.20
CA PRO A 44 -6.07 -15.14 2.43
C PRO A 44 -6.80 -13.83 2.78
N LEU A 45 -8.04 -13.93 3.25
CA LEU A 45 -8.75 -12.77 3.81
C LEU A 45 -8.06 -12.26 5.08
N LEU A 46 -8.00 -10.93 5.28
CA LEU A 46 -7.37 -10.32 6.45
C LEU A 46 -7.97 -10.87 7.77
N ALA A 47 -9.29 -11.00 7.84
CA ALA A 47 -9.97 -11.55 9.01
C ALA A 47 -9.45 -12.96 9.38
N ASN A 48 -9.21 -13.80 8.38
CA ASN A 48 -8.68 -15.15 8.58
C ASN A 48 -7.22 -15.11 9.07
N VAL A 49 -6.39 -14.20 8.54
CA VAL A 49 -4.99 -14.02 8.98
C VAL A 49 -4.89 -13.48 10.41
N MET A 50 -5.83 -12.61 10.80
CA MET A 50 -5.87 -12.04 12.15
C MET A 50 -6.40 -13.04 13.19
N ALA A 51 -7.36 -13.91 12.82
CA ALA A 51 -7.87 -14.97 13.68
C ALA A 51 -6.92 -16.18 13.80
N ALA A 52 -6.02 -16.37 12.82
CA ALA A 52 -5.10 -17.49 12.81
C ALA A 52 -4.06 -17.39 13.96
N PRO A 53 -3.83 -18.46 14.73
CA PRO A 53 -2.76 -18.50 15.71
C PRO A 53 -1.40 -18.29 15.05
N VAL A 54 -0.56 -17.42 15.61
CA VAL A 54 0.82 -17.27 15.17
C VAL A 54 1.59 -18.54 15.53
N ARG A 55 2.18 -19.20 14.53
CA ARG A 55 2.93 -20.46 14.70
C ARG A 55 4.35 -20.14 15.16
N GLY A 56 4.77 -20.60 16.36
CA GLY A 56 6.21 -20.59 16.71
C GLY A 56 6.65 -20.44 18.17
N GLY A 57 5.78 -20.32 19.18
CA GLY A 57 6.23 -20.22 20.58
C GLY A 57 5.17 -19.66 21.53
N PRO A 58 5.46 -19.54 22.84
CA PRO A 58 4.51 -19.05 23.84
C PRO A 58 3.97 -17.66 23.45
N HIS A 59 2.66 -17.49 23.66
CA HIS A 59 1.84 -16.36 23.21
C HIS A 59 2.09 -15.06 23.98
N ASP A 60 3.34 -14.71 24.23
CA ASP A 60 3.71 -13.57 25.05
C ASP A 60 4.10 -12.40 24.13
N GLY A 61 3.09 -11.78 23.50
CA GLY A 61 3.20 -10.39 23.05
C GLY A 61 3.83 -10.13 21.67
N GLU A 62 3.72 -11.05 20.70
CA GLU A 62 4.20 -10.72 19.35
C GLU A 62 3.29 -9.68 18.66
N GLU A 63 3.78 -8.44 18.59
CA GLU A 63 3.10 -7.33 17.92
C GLU A 63 2.86 -7.64 16.42
N THR A 64 1.63 -7.43 15.96
CA THR A 64 1.27 -7.49 14.54
C THR A 64 1.14 -6.09 13.98
N VAL A 65 1.91 -5.75 12.94
CA VAL A 65 1.78 -4.50 12.21
C VAL A 65 1.01 -4.75 10.91
N VAL A 66 -0.16 -4.10 10.78
CA VAL A 66 -1.00 -4.17 9.59
C VAL A 66 -0.74 -2.95 8.71
N VAL A 67 -0.29 -3.18 7.47
CA VAL A 67 0.02 -2.13 6.50
C VAL A 67 -0.97 -2.17 5.33
N PRO A 68 -1.87 -1.19 5.20
CA PRO A 68 -2.80 -1.13 4.07
C PRO A 68 -2.08 -0.72 2.79
N LEU A 69 -2.10 -1.59 1.77
CA LEU A 69 -1.58 -1.32 0.42
C LEU A 69 -2.58 -0.55 -0.44
N LEU A 70 -3.29 0.39 0.16
CA LEU A 70 -4.35 1.17 -0.46
C LEU A 70 -3.83 2.58 -0.77
N LEU A 71 -4.21 3.13 -1.93
CA LEU A 71 -3.65 4.38 -2.45
C LEU A 71 -4.40 5.63 -1.96
N SER A 72 -5.51 5.45 -1.27
CA SER A 72 -6.30 6.51 -0.66
C SER A 72 -6.97 6.00 0.60
N ARG A 73 -7.28 6.92 1.53
CA ARG A 73 -8.22 6.69 2.61
C ARG A 73 -9.60 6.44 2.01
N GLY A 74 -10.25 5.38 2.49
CA GLY A 74 -11.59 5.00 2.08
C GLY A 74 -12.26 4.17 3.16
N TYR A 75 -13.54 3.84 2.96
CA TYR A 75 -14.36 3.11 3.93
C TYR A 75 -13.67 1.87 4.51
N HIS A 76 -13.07 1.05 3.64
CA HIS A 76 -12.40 -0.19 4.04
C HIS A 76 -11.25 0.04 5.04
N VAL A 77 -10.47 1.12 4.88
CA VAL A 77 -9.39 1.47 5.81
C VAL A 77 -9.95 1.88 7.17
N ALA A 78 -11.08 2.59 7.19
CA ALA A 78 -11.65 3.15 8.41
C ALA A 78 -12.54 2.16 9.19
N VAL A 79 -13.12 1.16 8.53
CA VAL A 79 -14.13 0.27 9.11
C VAL A 79 -13.70 -1.18 9.10
N ASP A 80 -13.39 -1.74 7.93
CA ASP A 80 -13.19 -3.19 7.80
C ASP A 80 -11.87 -3.65 8.41
N LEU A 81 -10.82 -2.86 8.25
CA LEU A 81 -9.51 -3.18 8.83
C LEU A 81 -9.55 -3.22 10.36
N PRO A 82 -10.03 -2.17 11.07
CA PRO A 82 -10.20 -2.25 12.53
C PRO A 82 -11.10 -3.40 12.98
N ALA A 83 -12.20 -3.67 12.28
CA ALA A 83 -13.09 -4.78 12.64
C ALA A 83 -12.40 -6.14 12.52
N ALA A 84 -11.60 -6.36 11.47
CA ALA A 84 -10.85 -7.59 11.27
C ALA A 84 -9.75 -7.80 12.33
N THR A 85 -9.13 -6.72 12.83
CA THR A 85 -8.06 -6.83 13.83
C THR A 85 -8.56 -7.10 15.24
N LEU A 86 -9.84 -6.82 15.55
CA LEU A 86 -10.45 -7.20 16.84
C LEU A 86 -10.45 -8.72 17.09
N GLN A 87 -10.33 -9.52 16.04
CA GLN A 87 -10.24 -10.99 16.15
C GLN A 87 -8.83 -11.48 16.51
N SER A 88 -7.85 -10.57 16.61
CA SER A 88 -6.49 -10.87 17.04
C SER A 88 -6.44 -11.15 18.54
N GLY A 89 -5.74 -12.21 18.94
CA GLY A 89 -5.43 -12.50 20.34
C GLY A 89 -4.27 -11.67 20.94
N GLY A 90 -3.64 -10.79 20.15
CA GLY A 90 -2.48 -9.98 20.57
C GLY A 90 -2.51 -8.54 20.09
N THR A 91 -1.50 -7.74 20.46
CA THR A 91 -1.39 -6.32 20.10
C THR A 91 -1.29 -6.12 18.58
N VAL A 92 -2.13 -5.23 18.05
CA VAL A 92 -2.15 -4.89 16.62
C VAL A 92 -1.98 -3.39 16.44
N THR A 93 -1.03 -3.02 15.58
CA THR A 93 -0.80 -1.65 15.13
C THR A 93 -1.19 -1.55 13.66
N ILE A 94 -2.17 -0.70 13.31
CA ILE A 94 -2.54 -0.43 11.91
C ILE A 94 -1.86 0.86 11.46
N THR A 95 -1.08 0.82 10.38
CA THR A 95 -0.42 2.01 9.82
C THR A 95 -1.40 2.83 8.97
N PRO A 96 -1.07 4.09 8.65
CA PRO A 96 -1.71 4.78 7.55
C PRO A 96 -1.63 3.96 6.24
N PRO A 97 -2.59 4.14 5.31
CA PRO A 97 -2.52 3.52 4.00
C PRO A 97 -1.32 4.03 3.19
N LEU A 98 -0.90 3.25 2.20
CA LEU A 98 0.25 3.54 1.35
C LEU A 98 0.16 4.90 0.63
N GLY A 99 -1.05 5.34 0.28
CA GLY A 99 -1.28 6.64 -0.34
C GLY A 99 -2.27 7.53 0.41
N PRO A 100 -2.20 8.86 0.20
CA PRO A 100 -1.37 9.55 -0.79
C PRO A 100 0.07 9.78 -0.29
N HIS A 101 1.08 9.57 -1.15
CA HIS A 101 2.50 9.73 -0.78
C HIS A 101 3.36 10.20 -1.96
N ALA A 102 4.35 11.07 -1.72
CA ALA A 102 5.20 11.66 -2.77
C ALA A 102 5.98 10.63 -3.60
N HIS A 103 6.39 9.51 -3.00
CA HIS A 103 6.99 8.39 -3.73
C HIS A 103 6.04 7.74 -4.74
N LEU A 104 4.73 7.66 -4.44
CA LEU A 104 3.74 7.17 -5.39
C LEU A 104 3.56 8.15 -6.55
N THR A 105 3.54 9.46 -6.26
CA THR A 105 3.50 10.51 -7.29
C THR A 105 4.72 10.43 -8.22
N ARG A 106 5.91 10.22 -7.66
CA ARG A 106 7.16 10.03 -8.44
C ARG A 106 7.12 8.76 -9.28
N ALA A 107 6.63 7.65 -8.73
CA ALA A 107 6.46 6.40 -9.48
C ALA A 107 5.45 6.57 -10.64
N LEU A 108 4.33 7.29 -10.41
CA LEU A 108 3.36 7.63 -11.45
C LEU A 108 3.99 8.49 -12.55
N ALA A 109 4.75 9.52 -12.19
CA ALA A 109 5.45 10.37 -13.15
C ALA A 109 6.44 9.57 -14.01
N ALA A 110 7.22 8.67 -13.40
CA ALA A 110 8.13 7.79 -14.14
C ALA A 110 7.38 6.89 -15.14
N ARG A 111 6.26 6.30 -14.75
CA ARG A 111 5.42 5.49 -15.66
C ARG A 111 4.84 6.30 -16.82
N LEU A 112 4.48 7.57 -16.60
CA LEU A 112 4.01 8.46 -17.67
C LEU A 112 5.12 8.76 -18.68
N LEU A 113 6.33 9.04 -18.20
CA LEU A 113 7.49 9.28 -19.07
C LEU A 113 7.84 8.03 -19.89
N GLU A 114 7.83 6.85 -19.27
CA GLU A 114 8.03 5.57 -19.97
C GLU A 114 6.96 5.29 -21.03
N ALA A 115 5.74 5.77 -20.81
CA ALA A 115 4.65 5.70 -21.78
C ALA A 115 4.72 6.79 -22.87
N GLY A 116 5.76 7.63 -22.87
CA GLY A 116 6.01 8.66 -23.89
C GLY A 116 5.39 10.04 -23.59
N ALA A 117 4.96 10.30 -22.36
CA ALA A 117 4.55 11.66 -21.98
C ALA A 117 5.77 12.59 -21.91
N SER A 118 5.57 13.86 -22.26
CA SER A 118 6.61 14.88 -22.13
C SER A 118 6.46 15.69 -20.85
N VAL A 119 7.58 16.22 -20.34
CA VAL A 119 7.56 17.17 -19.23
C VAL A 119 6.69 18.38 -19.60
N GLY A 120 5.79 18.79 -18.71
CA GLY A 120 4.84 19.88 -18.93
C GLY A 120 3.56 19.48 -19.69
N GLN A 121 3.44 18.24 -20.15
CA GLN A 121 2.21 17.73 -20.75
C GLN A 121 1.08 17.68 -19.71
N ARG A 122 -0.10 18.15 -20.10
CA ARG A 122 -1.32 18.05 -19.27
C ARG A 122 -1.76 16.58 -19.22
N VAL A 123 -2.00 16.10 -18.01
CA VAL A 123 -2.48 14.74 -17.74
C VAL A 123 -3.74 14.81 -16.90
N VAL A 124 -4.63 13.82 -17.08
CA VAL A 124 -5.82 13.65 -16.25
C VAL A 124 -5.62 12.39 -15.43
N LEU A 125 -5.59 12.54 -14.11
CA LEU A 125 -5.56 11.42 -13.19
C LEU A 125 -6.99 11.08 -12.78
N VAL A 126 -7.41 9.84 -13.06
CA VAL A 126 -8.74 9.33 -12.72
C VAL A 126 -8.58 8.24 -11.66
N SER A 127 -9.40 8.29 -10.61
CA SER A 127 -9.48 7.21 -9.61
C SER A 127 -10.79 6.44 -9.78
N ALA A 128 -10.88 5.25 -9.17
CA ALA A 128 -12.09 4.42 -9.19
C ALA A 128 -13.32 5.09 -8.53
N GLY A 129 -13.15 6.24 -7.87
CA GLY A 129 -14.18 6.93 -7.10
C GLY A 129 -14.34 6.35 -5.70
N SER A 130 -14.68 7.21 -4.74
CA SER A 130 -15.00 6.82 -3.37
C SER A 130 -16.26 7.56 -2.93
N ARG A 131 -17.13 6.87 -2.16
CA ARG A 131 -18.24 7.52 -1.46
C ARG A 131 -17.77 8.25 -0.19
N ASP A 132 -16.53 8.00 0.24
CA ASP A 132 -15.88 8.72 1.34
C ASP A 132 -15.22 10.01 0.79
N PRO A 133 -15.65 11.20 1.25
CA PRO A 133 -15.06 12.47 0.83
C PRO A 133 -13.53 12.53 0.99
N ARG A 134 -12.98 11.84 1.99
CA ARG A 134 -11.53 11.79 2.26
C ARG A 134 -10.74 11.15 1.12
N GLY A 135 -11.35 10.22 0.38
CA GLY A 135 -10.72 9.61 -0.79
C GLY A 135 -10.54 10.61 -1.94
N ALA A 136 -11.46 11.57 -2.07
CA ALA A 136 -11.31 12.64 -3.05
C ALA A 136 -10.23 13.66 -2.63
N ASP A 137 -10.12 13.95 -1.33
CA ASP A 137 -9.05 14.80 -0.80
C ASP A 137 -7.68 14.17 -1.03
N ASP A 138 -7.54 12.85 -0.83
CA ASP A 138 -6.30 12.12 -1.06
C ASP A 138 -5.91 12.08 -2.54
N LEU A 139 -6.87 11.98 -3.47
CA LEU A 139 -6.59 12.11 -4.90
C LEU A 139 -6.04 13.50 -5.23
N ARG A 140 -6.60 14.57 -4.64
CA ARG A 140 -6.09 15.93 -4.82
C ARG A 140 -4.69 16.08 -4.21
N ALA A 141 -4.42 15.44 -3.08
CA ALA A 141 -3.11 15.45 -2.44
C ALA A 141 -2.06 14.61 -3.18
N ALA A 142 -2.46 13.54 -3.88
CA ALA A 142 -1.57 12.71 -4.69
C ALA A 142 -0.94 13.48 -5.86
N TRP A 143 -1.54 14.61 -6.24
CA TRP A 143 -1.05 15.47 -7.30
C TRP A 143 -1.19 16.95 -6.92
N VAL A 144 -0.19 17.48 -6.21
CA VAL A 144 -0.06 18.93 -5.98
C VAL A 144 0.90 19.50 -7.03
N PRO A 145 0.47 20.44 -7.89
CA PRO A 145 1.36 21.13 -8.81
C PRO A 145 2.42 21.91 -8.02
N GLY A 146 3.71 21.64 -8.28
CA GLY A 146 4.80 22.46 -7.72
C GLY A 146 5.72 21.80 -6.70
N SER A 147 5.69 20.48 -6.51
CA SER A 147 6.88 19.77 -6.00
C SER A 147 7.99 19.84 -7.06
N ARG A 148 8.65 20.99 -7.14
CA ARG A 148 9.90 21.17 -7.88
C ARG A 148 10.81 20.02 -7.50
N GLY A 149 11.19 19.25 -8.50
CA GLY A 149 12.16 18.18 -8.37
C GLY A 149 13.53 18.79 -8.12
N ASP A 150 13.87 19.04 -6.87
CA ASP A 150 15.26 19.36 -6.49
C ASP A 150 16.14 18.08 -6.45
N GLU A 151 15.58 16.90 -6.79
CA GLU A 151 16.32 15.64 -6.90
C GLU A 151 16.46 15.11 -8.35
N HIS A 152 15.90 15.81 -9.36
CA HIS A 152 15.93 15.32 -10.75
C HIS A 152 17.30 15.45 -11.43
N ASP A 153 18.21 16.29 -10.92
CA ASP A 153 19.58 16.37 -11.46
C ASP A 153 20.39 15.10 -11.18
N ALA A 154 20.07 14.33 -10.13
CA ALA A 154 20.87 13.16 -9.75
C ALA A 154 20.55 11.88 -10.56
N LEU A 155 19.48 11.84 -11.35
CA LEU A 155 19.14 10.69 -12.18
C LEU A 155 19.54 10.88 -13.65
N ALA A 156 19.55 12.12 -14.14
CA ALA A 156 20.02 12.45 -15.49
C ALA A 156 21.54 12.22 -15.64
N ASP A 157 22.34 12.53 -14.61
CA ASP A 157 23.79 12.42 -14.63
C ASP A 157 24.33 10.97 -14.68
N ARG A 158 23.51 9.96 -14.39
CA ARG A 158 23.92 8.55 -14.41
C ARG A 158 23.77 7.85 -15.77
N CYS A 159 23.18 8.52 -16.75
CA CYS A 159 23.00 7.98 -18.11
C CYS A 159 23.94 8.62 -19.14
N SER A 160 24.91 9.43 -18.71
CA SER A 160 25.89 10.11 -19.57
C SER A 160 27.35 9.69 -19.33
N GLY A 161 27.58 8.56 -18.65
CA GLY A 161 28.91 7.97 -18.42
C GLY A 161 29.06 6.61 -19.08
#